data_AF-A0A8S9EME2-F1
#
_entry.id   AF-A0A8S9EME2-F1
#
_cell.length_a   1.000
_cell.length_b   1.000
_cell.length_c   1.000
_cell.angle_alpha   90.00
_cell.angle_beta   90.00
_cell.angle_gamma   90.00
#
_symmetry.space_group_name_H-M   'P 1'
#
loop_
_entity.id
_entity.type
_entity.pdbx_description
1 polymer ?
#
loop_
_entity_poly.entity_id
_entity_poly.type
_entity_poly.pdbx_seq_one_letter_code
_entity_poly.pdbx_strand_id
1 'polypeptide(L)'
;EVLQNHVLEAKVFHTEYGTGVAILTGAHRFSLTTNIDDLKLRRMPEVPGLQKPPSCWAVLSQDRVTIVLLAVGQDLYLLDNTSCSVVVSEPRRVSVGSRAVCSPPHSLAGPFPCPPAVPRAALQPPALAGRSFPLLSHGQACTAGTPGPILARGKEVRIEWAQEASQEIFKIASMAPGALLLEAQKEYEKESQKADEYLREIKDQKLLPEAVSQCIEAAGYEHEPDTQKSLLRAASFGKCFIDKFPPEGFVRMCQDLRVLNAIRDYQIGIPLTFTQYKRLTIEVLLDRLVLRRLYPLAIRICEYLRLSEIQGVSRILAHWACYKVQQKDKSDEEVAHAINQKLGDTPGISYSEIASRAYDCGRTELAIKLLEYEPRSGEQVPLLLKMKRSKLALSKAIESGDTDL
;
A
#
# COMPACT_ATOMS: atom_id res chain seq x y z
N GLU A 1 -17.35 -29.14 28.27
CA GLU A 1 -16.40 -28.00 28.32
C GLU A 1 -16.99 -26.72 27.72
N VAL A 2 -17.39 -26.67 26.44
CA VAL A 2 -18.06 -25.48 25.85
C VAL A 2 -19.37 -25.12 26.57
N LEU A 3 -20.19 -26.12 26.90
CA LEU A 3 -21.41 -25.94 27.71
C LEU A 3 -21.14 -25.53 29.17
N GLN A 4 -19.90 -25.73 29.65
CA GLN A 4 -19.54 -25.57 31.06
C GLN A 4 -18.82 -24.24 31.33
N ASN A 5 -18.14 -23.69 30.32
CA ASN A 5 -17.29 -22.49 30.45
C ASN A 5 -17.83 -21.25 29.73
N HIS A 6 -19.04 -21.31 29.16
CA HIS A 6 -19.62 -20.30 28.28
C HIS A 6 -18.77 -19.97 27.03
N VAL A 7 -19.42 -19.56 25.94
CA VAL A 7 -18.74 -19.12 24.71
C VAL A 7 -18.48 -17.62 24.81
N LEU A 8 -17.21 -17.21 24.69
CA LEU A 8 -16.84 -15.80 24.61
C LEU A 8 -16.98 -15.29 23.18
N GLU A 9 -16.49 -16.05 22.21
CA GLU A 9 -16.50 -15.65 20.80
C GLU A 9 -16.50 -16.90 19.91
N ALA A 10 -17.21 -16.83 18.78
CA ALA A 10 -17.21 -17.88 17.76
C ALA A 10 -16.96 -17.28 16.38
N LYS A 11 -16.14 -17.93 15.57
CA LYS A 11 -15.82 -17.53 14.20
C LYS A 11 -16.10 -18.65 13.22
N VAL A 12 -16.88 -18.35 12.20
CA VAL A 12 -17.14 -19.24 11.07
C VAL A 12 -16.03 -19.08 10.05
N PHE A 13 -15.48 -20.19 9.56
CA PHE A 13 -14.47 -20.21 8.52
C PHE A 13 -14.82 -21.25 7.45
N HIS A 14 -14.27 -21.10 6.26
CA HIS A 14 -14.54 -21.99 5.13
C HIS A 14 -13.28 -22.77 4.79
N THR A 15 -13.44 -24.07 4.58
CA THR A 15 -12.39 -25.00 4.15
C THR A 15 -12.79 -25.62 2.81
N GLU A 16 -11.86 -26.33 2.14
CA GLU A 16 -12.18 -27.10 0.94
C GLU A 16 -13.20 -28.23 1.19
N TYR A 17 -13.39 -28.63 2.45
CA TYR A 17 -14.28 -29.72 2.86
C TYR A 17 -15.62 -29.25 3.42
N GLY A 18 -15.84 -27.94 3.50
CA GLY A 18 -17.08 -27.34 4.01
C GLY A 18 -16.83 -26.23 5.03
N THR A 19 -17.91 -25.83 5.70
CA THR A 19 -17.90 -24.76 6.70
C THR A 19 -17.49 -25.31 8.06
N GLY A 20 -16.54 -24.64 8.72
CA GLY A 20 -16.09 -24.92 10.06
C GLY A 20 -16.41 -23.79 11.04
N VAL A 21 -16.34 -24.09 12.34
CA VAL A 21 -16.55 -23.13 13.43
C VAL A 21 -15.43 -23.26 14.46
N ALA A 22 -14.80 -22.13 14.78
CA ALA A 22 -13.87 -22.01 15.89
C ALA A 22 -14.53 -21.29 17.05
N ILE A 23 -14.28 -21.76 18.27
CA ILE A 23 -14.92 -21.29 19.49
C ILE A 23 -13.84 -20.97 20.54
N LEU A 24 -13.91 -19.77 21.10
CA LEU A 24 -13.18 -19.37 22.29
C LEU A 24 -14.12 -19.49 23.51
N THR A 25 -13.71 -20.27 24.50
CA THR A 25 -14.46 -20.48 25.75
C THR A 25 -14.04 -19.52 26.85
N GLY A 26 -14.86 -19.35 27.90
CA GLY A 26 -14.56 -18.52 29.08
C GLY A 26 -13.34 -18.98 29.89
N ALA A 27 -12.84 -20.20 29.66
CA ALA A 27 -11.55 -20.68 30.18
C ALA A 27 -10.35 -20.30 29.29
N HIS A 28 -10.55 -19.40 28.31
CA HIS A 28 -9.57 -18.97 27.31
C HIS A 28 -8.99 -20.12 26.47
N ARG A 29 -9.78 -21.18 26.26
CA ARG A 29 -9.40 -22.34 25.44
C ARG A 29 -10.11 -22.32 24.10
N PHE A 30 -9.38 -22.70 23.06
CA PHE A 30 -9.89 -22.82 21.70
C PHE A 30 -10.41 -24.24 21.42
N SER A 31 -11.56 -24.32 20.78
CA SER A 31 -12.11 -25.54 20.21
C SER A 31 -12.54 -25.30 18.77
N LEU A 32 -12.32 -26.26 17.89
CA LEU A 32 -12.53 -26.12 16.45
C LEU A 32 -13.31 -27.31 15.91
N THR A 33 -14.27 -27.08 15.02
CA THR A 33 -14.76 -28.09 14.08
C THR A 33 -14.52 -27.60 12.65
N THR A 34 -14.10 -28.49 11.76
CA THR A 34 -13.91 -28.21 10.33
C THR A 34 -15.14 -28.53 9.49
N ASN A 35 -16.16 -29.17 10.09
CA ASN A 35 -17.43 -29.49 9.46
C ASN A 35 -18.58 -29.25 10.44
N ILE A 36 -19.59 -28.48 10.02
CA ILE A 36 -20.79 -28.19 10.82
C ILE A 36 -21.79 -29.36 10.78
N ASP A 37 -21.76 -30.20 9.75
CA ASP A 37 -22.64 -31.37 9.62
C ASP A 37 -22.24 -32.50 10.60
N ASP A 38 -20.94 -32.61 10.93
CA ASP A 38 -20.40 -33.48 11.98
C ASP A 38 -19.72 -32.62 13.06
N LEU A 39 -20.52 -32.13 14.02
CA LEU A 39 -20.13 -31.25 15.12
C LEU A 39 -19.21 -31.94 16.16
N LYS A 40 -18.04 -32.39 15.73
CA LYS A 40 -16.96 -32.89 16.59
C LYS A 40 -15.98 -31.77 16.89
N LEU A 41 -16.25 -31.05 17.97
CA LEU A 41 -15.35 -30.03 18.48
C LEU A 41 -14.05 -30.67 18.99
N ARG A 42 -12.96 -30.38 18.31
CA ARG A 42 -11.61 -30.74 18.72
C ARG A 42 -11.02 -29.64 19.59
N ARG A 43 -10.47 -30.02 20.75
CA ARG A 43 -9.73 -29.09 21.62
C ARG A 43 -8.36 -28.78 21.01
N MET A 44 -8.01 -27.51 20.97
CA MET A 44 -6.69 -27.04 20.55
C MET A 44 -5.70 -27.04 21.74
N PRO A 45 -4.38 -27.06 21.49
CA PRO A 45 -3.37 -26.93 22.53
C PRO A 45 -3.54 -25.69 23.40
N GLU A 46 -3.08 -25.76 24.65
CA GLU A 46 -3.11 -24.61 25.55
C GLU A 46 -2.00 -23.62 25.20
N VAL A 47 -2.32 -22.32 25.24
CA VAL A 47 -1.35 -21.25 25.05
C VAL A 47 -0.68 -20.97 26.39
N PRO A 48 0.66 -21.08 26.50
CA PRO A 48 1.37 -20.81 27.76
C PRO A 48 1.10 -19.38 28.26
N GLY A 49 0.64 -19.23 29.50
CA GLY A 49 0.47 -17.92 30.15
C GLY A 49 -0.83 -17.17 29.83
N LEU A 50 -1.79 -17.77 29.11
CA LEU A 50 -3.05 -17.13 28.74
C LEU A 50 -4.06 -17.07 29.92
N GLN A 51 -3.93 -16.04 30.77
CA GLN A 51 -4.80 -15.81 31.93
C GLN A 51 -5.97 -14.86 31.65
N LYS A 52 -5.99 -14.21 30.48
CA LYS A 52 -7.01 -13.26 30.01
C LYS A 52 -7.41 -13.65 28.58
N PRO A 53 -8.59 -13.22 28.08
CA PRO A 53 -8.92 -13.46 26.68
C PRO A 53 -7.86 -12.81 25.78
N PRO A 54 -7.50 -13.45 24.66
CA PRO A 54 -6.49 -12.91 23.75
C PRO A 54 -6.95 -11.55 23.23
N SER A 55 -5.97 -10.68 23.03
CA SER A 55 -6.11 -9.36 22.43
C SER A 55 -6.95 -9.40 21.16
N CYS A 56 -6.66 -10.37 20.30
CA CYS A 56 -7.40 -10.68 19.09
C CYS A 56 -6.95 -12.04 18.53
N TRP A 57 -7.79 -12.70 17.75
CA TRP A 57 -7.47 -14.00 17.14
C TRP A 57 -8.18 -14.20 15.80
N ALA A 58 -7.66 -15.07 14.92
CA ALA A 58 -8.29 -15.45 13.66
C ALA A 58 -8.02 -16.91 13.31
N VAL A 59 -8.91 -17.48 12.52
CA VAL A 59 -8.80 -18.85 12.00
C VAL A 59 -8.24 -18.81 10.58
N LEU A 60 -7.22 -19.62 10.35
CA LEU A 60 -6.51 -19.74 9.09
C LEU A 60 -6.74 -21.15 8.58
N SER A 61 -7.35 -21.28 7.42
CA SER A 61 -7.47 -22.58 6.76
C SER A 61 -6.68 -22.53 5.47
N GLN A 62 -5.65 -23.38 5.38
CA GLN A 62 -4.91 -23.61 4.15
C GLN A 62 -4.85 -25.12 3.90
N ASP A 63 -5.41 -25.54 2.76
CA ASP A 63 -5.53 -26.94 2.36
C ASP A 63 -6.19 -27.80 3.47
N ARG A 64 -5.46 -28.78 4.01
CA ARG A 64 -5.91 -29.67 5.11
C ARG A 64 -5.58 -29.16 6.51
N VAL A 65 -4.94 -28.00 6.63
CA VAL A 65 -4.45 -27.49 7.91
C VAL A 65 -5.27 -26.28 8.33
N THR A 66 -5.91 -26.40 9.49
CA THR A 66 -6.54 -25.27 10.15
C THR A 66 -5.70 -24.86 11.35
N ILE A 67 -5.32 -23.59 11.39
CA ILE A 67 -4.48 -23.00 12.43
C ILE A 67 -5.25 -21.82 13.03
N VAL A 68 -5.15 -21.64 14.34
CA VAL A 68 -5.64 -20.43 15.01
C VAL A 68 -4.44 -19.53 15.29
N LEU A 69 -4.44 -18.33 14.71
CA LEU A 69 -3.47 -17.29 15.07
C LEU A 69 -4.10 -16.42 16.16
N LEU A 70 -3.39 -16.21 17.26
CA LEU A 70 -3.81 -15.29 18.31
C LEU A 70 -2.69 -14.33 18.72
N ALA A 71 -3.08 -13.15 19.17
CA ALA A 71 -2.21 -12.18 19.78
C ALA A 71 -2.46 -12.12 21.29
N VAL A 72 -1.37 -12.15 22.07
CA VAL A 72 -1.40 -11.99 23.53
C VAL A 72 -0.38 -10.90 23.87
N GLY A 73 -0.86 -9.70 24.19
CA GLY A 73 0.04 -8.55 24.39
C GLY A 73 0.83 -8.21 23.11
N GLN A 74 2.16 -8.37 23.15
CA GLN A 74 3.08 -8.13 22.01
C GLN A 74 3.44 -9.41 21.25
N ASP A 75 3.08 -10.58 21.77
CA ASP A 75 3.47 -11.87 21.21
C ASP A 75 2.36 -12.45 20.33
N LEU A 76 2.79 -13.18 19.29
CA LEU A 76 1.90 -13.91 18.39
C LEU A 76 2.10 -15.41 18.56
N TYR A 77 0.99 -16.13 18.68
CA TYR A 77 0.98 -17.59 18.82
C TYR A 77 0.19 -18.22 17.67
N LEU A 78 0.76 -19.25 17.06
CA LEU A 78 0.09 -20.14 16.12
C LEU A 78 -0.28 -21.44 16.84
N LEU A 79 -1.56 -21.73 16.87
CA LEU A 79 -2.13 -22.97 17.39
C LEU A 79 -2.52 -23.87 16.23
N ASP A 80 -1.79 -24.96 16.04
CA ASP A 80 -2.22 -26.05 15.17
C ASP A 80 -2.95 -27.14 15.99
N ASN A 81 -3.36 -28.22 15.32
CA ASN A 81 -4.08 -29.34 15.92
C ASN A 81 -3.35 -30.09 17.06
N THR A 82 -2.05 -29.84 17.23
CA THR A 82 -1.10 -30.62 18.04
C THR A 82 -0.09 -29.78 18.81
N SER A 83 0.21 -28.56 18.37
CA SER A 83 1.26 -27.69 18.90
C SER A 83 0.82 -26.24 19.02
N CYS A 84 1.43 -25.54 19.97
CA CYS A 84 1.39 -24.10 20.09
C CYS A 84 2.81 -23.58 19.83
N SER A 85 2.98 -22.72 18.82
CA SER A 85 4.26 -22.14 18.45
C SER A 85 4.23 -20.61 18.55
N VAL A 86 5.29 -20.03 19.11
CA VAL A 86 5.46 -18.57 19.14
C VAL A 86 6.01 -18.13 17.80
N VAL A 87 5.38 -17.13 17.19
CA VAL A 87 5.87 -16.53 15.94
C VAL A 87 6.99 -15.56 16.28
N VAL A 88 8.23 -16.04 16.20
CA VAL A 88 9.41 -15.19 16.28
C VAL A 88 9.67 -14.61 14.89
N SER A 89 9.61 -13.29 14.74
CA SER A 89 10.04 -12.62 13.53
C SER A 89 11.57 -12.72 13.42
N GLU A 90 12.08 -13.78 12.79
CA GLU A 90 13.49 -13.81 12.41
C GLU A 90 13.75 -12.74 11.33
N PRO A 91 14.79 -11.90 11.47
CA PRO A 91 15.26 -11.07 10.38
C PRO A 91 15.82 -11.99 9.28
N ARG A 92 14.99 -12.31 8.28
CA ARG A 92 15.40 -13.19 7.16
C ARG A 92 16.67 -12.65 6.49
N ARG A 93 17.77 -13.40 6.60
CA ARG A 93 18.94 -13.28 5.74
C ARG A 93 18.53 -13.65 4.30
N VAL A 94 18.89 -12.78 3.35
CA VAL A 94 18.64 -13.00 1.92
C VAL A 94 19.56 -14.12 1.44
N SER A 95 19.03 -15.32 1.25
CA SER A 95 19.71 -16.41 0.54
C SER A 95 19.52 -16.23 -0.97
N VAL A 96 20.63 -16.04 -1.66
CA VAL A 96 20.74 -15.95 -3.13
C VAL A 96 20.50 -17.32 -3.74
N GLY A 97 19.56 -17.44 -4.68
CA GLY A 97 19.53 -18.58 -5.61
C GLY A 97 18.16 -18.98 -6.13
N SER A 98 17.81 -18.46 -7.32
CA SER A 98 17.42 -19.25 -8.51
C SER A 98 16.49 -18.46 -9.43
N ARG A 99 16.86 -18.48 -10.71
CA ARG A 99 16.26 -17.77 -11.85
C ARG A 99 14.75 -18.02 -11.96
N ALA A 100 13.98 -16.95 -12.18
CA ALA A 100 12.73 -17.00 -12.92
C ALA A 100 12.87 -16.10 -14.15
N VAL A 101 12.69 -16.69 -15.32
CA VAL A 101 12.63 -16.03 -16.63
C VAL A 101 11.29 -15.30 -16.70
N CYS A 102 11.32 -13.97 -16.81
CA CYS A 102 10.11 -13.17 -17.02
C CYS A 102 9.77 -13.15 -18.52
N SER A 103 8.63 -13.73 -18.89
CA SER A 103 7.91 -13.40 -20.12
C SER A 103 7.04 -12.14 -19.88
N PRO A 104 6.87 -11.25 -20.87
CA PRO A 104 6.10 -10.02 -20.69
C PRO A 104 4.59 -10.31 -20.81
N PRO A 105 3.71 -9.69 -19.99
CA PRO A 105 2.29 -9.68 -20.31
C PRO A 105 1.96 -8.51 -21.24
N HIS A 106 1.08 -8.84 -22.18
CA HIS A 106 0.56 -8.00 -23.24
C HIS A 106 -0.13 -6.72 -22.76
N SER A 107 -0.08 -5.74 -23.65
CA SER A 107 -0.77 -4.45 -23.65
C SER A 107 -2.24 -4.54 -23.21
N LEU A 108 -2.60 -3.78 -22.17
CA LEU A 108 -3.95 -3.28 -21.93
C LEU A 108 -3.87 -1.77 -21.68
N ALA A 109 -3.60 -1.03 -22.75
CA ALA A 109 -3.85 0.39 -22.83
C ALA A 109 -5.21 0.60 -23.50
N GLY A 110 -6.20 1.05 -22.73
CA GLY A 110 -7.42 1.66 -23.25
C GLY A 110 -7.63 3.00 -22.55
N PRO A 111 -7.83 4.11 -23.27
CA PRO A 111 -8.19 5.39 -22.66
C PRO A 111 -9.64 5.30 -22.17
N PHE A 112 -9.88 5.65 -20.91
CA PHE A 112 -11.25 5.78 -20.40
C PHE A 112 -11.84 7.13 -20.82
N PRO A 113 -13.09 7.16 -21.32
CA PRO A 113 -13.78 8.39 -21.65
C PRO A 113 -14.18 9.16 -20.39
N CYS A 114 -14.08 10.48 -20.44
CA CYS A 114 -14.67 11.39 -19.46
C CYS A 114 -16.20 11.22 -19.45
N PRO A 115 -16.85 11.22 -18.27
CA PRO A 115 -18.32 11.29 -18.21
C PRO A 115 -18.80 12.68 -18.68
N PRO A 116 -19.99 12.80 -19.29
CA PRO A 116 -20.50 14.06 -19.79
C PRO A 116 -20.86 15.02 -18.64
N ALA A 117 -20.65 16.32 -18.88
CA ALA A 117 -21.06 17.39 -18.00
C ALA A 117 -22.59 17.42 -17.87
N VAL A 118 -23.10 17.41 -16.63
CA VAL A 118 -24.53 17.57 -16.33
C VAL A 118 -24.86 19.07 -16.24
N PRO A 119 -25.96 19.55 -16.86
CA PRO A 119 -26.30 20.97 -16.88
C PRO A 119 -26.80 21.46 -15.52
N ARG A 120 -26.37 22.69 -15.18
CA ARG A 120 -26.60 23.39 -13.92
C ARG A 120 -27.98 24.05 -13.95
N ALA A 121 -29.00 23.42 -13.38
CA ALA A 121 -30.30 24.05 -13.16
C ALA A 121 -30.28 24.89 -11.87
N ALA A 122 -30.45 26.20 -12.03
CA ALA A 122 -30.45 27.19 -10.96
C ALA A 122 -31.78 27.20 -10.20
N LEU A 123 -31.71 27.12 -8.86
CA LEU A 123 -32.77 27.56 -7.96
C LEU A 123 -32.11 28.35 -6.83
N GLN A 124 -32.30 29.67 -6.84
CA GLN A 124 -31.93 30.57 -5.74
C GLN A 124 -32.87 30.40 -4.54
N PRO A 125 -32.38 30.54 -3.29
CA PRO A 125 -33.24 30.62 -2.10
C PRO A 125 -33.44 32.08 -1.64
N PRO A 126 -34.52 32.41 -0.91
CA PRO A 126 -34.54 33.58 -0.04
C PRO A 126 -33.98 33.24 1.34
N ALA A 127 -33.27 34.22 1.91
CA ALA A 127 -32.61 34.21 3.20
C ALA A 127 -33.59 34.31 4.39
N LEU A 128 -33.15 33.92 5.60
CA LEU A 128 -33.25 34.73 6.82
C LEU A 128 -32.49 34.13 8.03
N ALA A 129 -31.57 34.95 8.54
CA ALA A 129 -31.15 35.24 9.92
C ALA A 129 -31.19 34.17 11.03
N GLY A 130 -29.99 33.85 11.55
CA GLY A 130 -29.52 34.35 12.85
C GLY A 130 -29.79 33.50 14.12
N ARG A 131 -28.72 33.01 14.75
CA ARG A 131 -28.20 33.41 16.08
C ARG A 131 -27.15 32.41 16.59
N SER A 132 -26.38 32.88 17.56
CA SER A 132 -25.01 32.50 17.86
C SER A 132 -24.81 31.99 19.30
N PHE A 133 -23.81 31.09 19.44
CA PHE A 133 -23.00 30.71 20.63
C PHE A 133 -23.67 29.97 21.82
N PRO A 134 -22.92 29.29 22.73
CA PRO A 134 -21.45 29.13 22.83
C PRO A 134 -20.92 27.70 23.05
N LEU A 135 -19.59 27.64 22.97
CA LEU A 135 -18.62 26.61 23.36
C LEU A 135 -18.86 25.97 24.74
N LEU A 136 -18.51 24.67 24.84
CA LEU A 136 -17.94 24.10 26.06
C LEU A 136 -16.83 23.10 25.68
N SER A 137 -15.62 23.52 26.01
CA SER A 137 -14.40 22.73 26.08
C SER A 137 -14.51 21.67 27.17
N HIS A 138 -14.12 20.42 26.88
CA HIS A 138 -13.46 19.55 27.86
C HIS A 138 -12.45 18.67 27.13
N GLY A 139 -11.17 18.90 27.47
CA GLY A 139 -10.09 18.00 27.13
C GLY A 139 -9.98 16.91 28.19
N GLN A 140 -9.72 15.69 27.73
CA GLN A 140 -9.10 14.55 28.41
C GLN A 140 -9.14 13.42 27.38
N ALA A 141 -8.24 12.46 27.29
CA ALA A 141 -6.88 12.25 27.77
C ALA A 141 -6.48 10.97 27.01
N CYS A 142 -5.29 10.95 26.43
CA CYS A 142 -4.78 9.75 25.75
C CYS A 142 -4.76 8.58 26.74
N THR A 143 -5.52 7.52 26.45
CA THR A 143 -5.39 6.24 27.15
C THR A 143 -4.96 5.17 26.15
N ALA A 144 -3.98 4.38 26.59
CA ALA A 144 -3.23 3.43 25.79
C ALA A 144 -4.14 2.38 25.13
N GLY A 145 -3.87 2.12 23.85
CA GLY A 145 -4.69 1.29 22.98
C GLY A 145 -4.83 -0.15 23.45
N THR A 146 -6.09 -0.57 23.59
CA THR A 146 -6.49 -1.97 23.61
C THR A 146 -6.42 -2.55 22.20
N PRO A 147 -5.79 -3.73 22.00
CA PRO A 147 -5.59 -4.33 20.68
C PRO A 147 -6.89 -4.68 19.94
N GLY A 148 -6.96 -4.29 18.67
CA GLY A 148 -8.10 -4.51 17.77
C GLY A 148 -8.10 -5.87 17.04
N PRO A 149 -9.20 -6.23 16.35
CA PRO A 149 -9.47 -7.59 15.85
C PRO A 149 -8.56 -8.05 14.70
N ILE A 150 -8.17 -9.35 14.67
CA ILE A 150 -7.45 -9.96 13.54
C ILE A 150 -8.45 -10.29 12.42
N LEU A 151 -8.14 -9.86 11.19
CA LEU A 151 -8.91 -10.19 9.99
C LEU A 151 -8.10 -11.14 9.10
N ALA A 152 -8.41 -12.44 9.14
CA ALA A 152 -7.88 -13.40 8.18
C ALA A 152 -8.84 -13.53 6.99
N ARG A 153 -8.38 -13.25 5.78
CA ARG A 153 -9.10 -13.57 4.54
C ARG A 153 -8.11 -14.16 3.52
N GLY A 154 -8.29 -15.46 3.22
CA GLY A 154 -7.50 -16.17 2.20
C GLY A 154 -6.10 -16.60 2.64
N LYS A 155 -5.22 -16.86 1.67
CA LYS A 155 -3.84 -17.39 1.85
C LYS A 155 -2.89 -16.49 2.66
N GLU A 156 -3.35 -15.31 3.08
CA GLU A 156 -2.56 -14.36 3.87
C GLU A 156 -3.30 -13.99 5.15
N VAL A 157 -2.56 -14.02 6.26
CA VAL A 157 -3.04 -13.58 7.58
C VAL A 157 -2.57 -12.16 7.80
N ARG A 158 -3.49 -11.27 8.16
CA ARG A 158 -3.13 -9.89 8.44
C ARG A 158 -3.80 -9.39 9.71
N ILE A 159 -2.98 -8.80 10.57
CA ILE A 159 -3.41 -8.23 11.85
C ILE A 159 -3.53 -6.72 11.63
N GLU A 160 -4.74 -6.17 11.69
CA GLU A 160 -4.96 -4.74 11.54
C GLU A 160 -5.95 -4.18 12.57
N TRP A 161 -5.76 -2.90 12.89
CA TRP A 161 -6.63 -2.12 13.76
C TRP A 161 -7.71 -1.49 12.87
N ALA A 162 -8.93 -2.01 12.88
CA ALA A 162 -10.03 -1.43 12.10
C ALA A 162 -10.45 -0.08 12.72
N GLN A 163 -10.39 1.00 11.95
CA GLN A 163 -10.84 2.33 12.37
C GLN A 163 -12.36 2.48 12.23
N GLU A 164 -12.95 3.24 13.16
CA GLU A 164 -14.39 3.48 13.37
C GLU A 164 -15.12 3.89 12.07
N ALA A 165 -14.49 4.73 11.24
CA ALA A 165 -15.06 5.22 9.98
C ALA A 165 -15.36 4.14 8.91
N SER A 166 -14.61 3.03 8.86
CA SER A 166 -14.95 1.90 7.97
C SER A 166 -16.05 1.04 8.59
N GLN A 167 -16.01 0.84 9.92
CA GLN A 167 -17.00 0.02 10.62
C GLN A 167 -18.42 0.59 10.53
N GLU A 168 -18.56 1.92 10.58
CA GLU A 168 -19.86 2.58 10.48
C GLU A 168 -20.48 2.49 9.09
N ILE A 169 -19.70 2.49 8.01
CA ILE A 169 -20.27 2.40 6.64
C ILE A 169 -20.76 0.98 6.32
N PHE A 170 -20.09 -0.05 6.83
CA PHE A 170 -20.43 -1.45 6.53
C PHE A 170 -21.36 -2.10 7.55
N LYS A 171 -21.79 -1.38 8.59
CA LYS A 171 -22.76 -1.89 9.56
C LYS A 171 -24.13 -2.06 8.87
N ILE A 172 -24.73 -3.24 9.04
CA ILE A 172 -26.07 -3.53 8.52
C ILE A 172 -27.05 -2.52 9.13
N ALA A 173 -27.85 -1.87 8.28
CA ALA A 173 -28.77 -0.79 8.65
C ALA A 173 -28.09 0.44 9.30
N SER A 174 -26.84 0.73 8.91
CA SER A 174 -26.17 1.96 9.33
C SER A 174 -26.89 3.19 8.79
N MET A 175 -27.21 4.12 9.69
CA MET A 175 -27.73 5.45 9.37
C MET A 175 -26.60 6.48 9.26
N ALA A 176 -25.34 6.04 9.17
CA ALA A 176 -24.22 6.94 8.98
C ALA A 176 -24.35 7.69 7.64
N PRO A 177 -23.98 8.98 7.58
CA PRO A 177 -24.09 9.78 6.36
C PRO A 177 -23.39 9.15 5.15
N GLY A 178 -22.21 8.55 5.36
CA GLY A 178 -21.48 7.81 4.31
C GLY A 178 -22.18 6.53 3.84
N ALA A 179 -22.85 5.81 4.74
CA ALA A 179 -23.62 4.61 4.39
C ALA A 179 -24.85 4.96 3.56
N LEU A 180 -25.60 6.00 3.95
CA LEU A 180 -26.74 6.50 3.18
C LEU A 180 -26.32 6.97 1.80
N LEU A 181 -25.18 7.66 1.67
CA LEU A 181 -24.66 8.11 0.38
C LEU A 181 -24.25 6.93 -0.52
N LEU A 182 -23.69 5.87 0.08
CA LEU A 182 -23.35 4.65 -0.64
C LEU A 182 -24.60 3.92 -1.16
N GLU A 183 -25.65 3.81 -0.34
CA GLU A 183 -26.93 3.22 -0.76
C GLU A 183 -27.63 4.09 -1.82
N ALA A 184 -27.60 5.42 -1.67
CA ALA A 184 -28.09 6.34 -2.69
C ALA A 184 -27.40 6.13 -4.04
N GLN A 185 -26.08 5.92 -4.04
CA GLN A 185 -25.32 5.68 -5.26
C GLN A 185 -25.65 4.31 -5.90
N LYS A 186 -25.87 3.26 -5.09
CA LYS A 186 -26.30 1.95 -5.59
C LYS A 186 -27.70 2.00 -6.19
N GLU A 187 -28.64 2.70 -5.56
CA GLU A 187 -29.99 2.89 -6.11
C GLU A 187 -29.99 3.75 -7.38
N TYR A 188 -29.07 4.72 -7.46
CA TYR A 188 -28.86 5.51 -8.67
C TYR A 188 -28.36 4.66 -9.84
N GLU A 189 -27.41 3.73 -9.62
CA GLU A 189 -26.97 2.77 -10.63
C GLU A 189 -28.10 1.86 -11.12
N LYS A 190 -29.16 1.66 -10.31
CA LYS A 190 -30.36 0.88 -10.68
C LYS A 190 -31.46 1.73 -11.32
N GLU A 191 -31.22 3.02 -11.58
CA GLU A 191 -32.21 3.98 -12.09
C GLU A 191 -33.47 4.09 -11.20
N SER A 192 -33.29 3.86 -9.90
CA SER A 192 -34.37 3.86 -8.90
C SER A 192 -34.60 5.26 -8.33
N GLN A 193 -35.87 5.67 -8.18
CA GLN A 193 -36.24 6.96 -7.58
C GLN A 193 -35.80 7.08 -6.10
N LYS A 194 -35.59 5.95 -5.42
CA LYS A 194 -35.10 5.90 -4.03
C LYS A 194 -33.77 6.62 -3.82
N ALA A 195 -32.96 6.74 -4.87
CA ALA A 195 -31.71 7.50 -4.80
C ALA A 195 -31.95 8.98 -4.45
N ASP A 196 -33.02 9.60 -4.95
CA ASP A 196 -33.37 10.98 -4.64
C ASP A 196 -33.91 11.12 -3.20
N GLU A 197 -34.62 10.11 -2.69
CA GLU A 197 -35.10 10.07 -1.30
C GLU A 197 -33.93 10.11 -0.32
N TYR A 198 -32.96 9.21 -0.48
CA TYR A 198 -31.75 9.20 0.35
C TYR A 198 -30.92 10.48 0.20
N LEU A 199 -30.81 11.02 -1.02
CA LEU A 199 -30.08 12.27 -1.25
C LEU A 199 -30.74 13.46 -0.54
N ARG A 200 -32.08 13.55 -0.58
CA ARG A 200 -32.83 14.58 0.14
C ARG A 200 -32.64 14.46 1.65
N GLU A 201 -32.72 13.26 2.19
CA GLU A 201 -32.50 13.03 3.63
C GLU A 201 -31.12 13.54 4.09
N ILE A 202 -30.06 13.22 3.34
CA ILE A 202 -28.70 13.70 3.66
C ILE A 202 -28.58 15.23 3.51
N LYS A 203 -29.25 15.82 2.51
CA LYS A 203 -29.25 17.27 2.26
C LYS A 203 -30.02 18.04 3.33
N ASP A 204 -31.17 17.53 3.74
CA ASP A 204 -32.04 18.15 4.76
C ASP A 204 -31.31 18.21 6.11
N GLN A 205 -30.52 17.18 6.42
CA GLN A 205 -29.65 17.14 7.60
C GLN A 205 -28.36 17.96 7.45
N LYS A 206 -28.07 18.49 6.24
CA LYS A 206 -26.84 19.23 5.90
C LYS A 206 -25.55 18.43 6.10
N LEU A 207 -25.63 17.09 6.09
CA LEU A 207 -24.49 16.18 6.32
C LEU A 207 -23.79 15.74 5.03
N LEU A 208 -24.18 16.28 3.87
CA LEU A 208 -23.64 15.87 2.58
C LEU A 208 -22.10 16.01 2.45
N PRO A 209 -21.46 17.10 2.90
CA PRO A 209 -20.00 17.20 2.88
C PRO A 209 -19.32 16.15 3.77
N GLU A 210 -19.90 15.86 4.92
CA GLU A 210 -19.42 14.83 5.85
C GLU A 210 -19.56 13.44 5.25
N ALA A 211 -20.71 13.12 4.63
CA ALA A 211 -20.94 11.87 3.93
C ALA A 211 -19.89 11.61 2.84
N VAL A 212 -19.58 12.64 2.04
CA VAL A 212 -18.53 12.55 1.01
C VAL A 212 -17.16 12.32 1.64
N SER A 213 -16.82 13.04 2.71
CA SER A 213 -15.55 12.86 3.43
C SER A 213 -15.41 11.45 4.02
N GLN A 214 -16.47 10.94 4.65
CA GLN A 214 -16.53 9.60 5.22
C GLN A 214 -16.32 8.53 4.14
N CYS A 215 -16.98 8.64 2.98
CA CYS A 215 -16.77 7.72 1.86
C CYS A 215 -15.32 7.74 1.33
N ILE A 216 -14.71 8.94 1.24
CA ILE A 216 -13.31 9.08 0.82
C ILE A 216 -12.38 8.42 1.83
N GLU A 217 -12.55 8.70 3.12
CA GLU A 217 -11.70 8.13 4.17
C GLU A 217 -11.86 6.63 4.32
N ALA A 218 -13.10 6.13 4.29
CA ALA A 218 -13.39 4.70 4.33
C ALA A 218 -12.73 3.96 3.17
N ALA A 219 -12.71 4.55 1.97
CA ALA A 219 -12.01 3.95 0.83
C ALA A 219 -10.50 3.74 1.12
N GLY A 220 -9.89 4.61 1.94
CA GLY A 220 -8.50 4.44 2.38
C GLY A 220 -8.27 3.22 3.27
N TYR A 221 -9.26 2.83 4.06
CA TYR A 221 -9.17 1.71 5.00
C TYR A 221 -9.56 0.37 4.37
N GLU A 222 -10.30 0.40 3.27
CA GLU A 222 -10.59 -0.79 2.49
C GLU A 222 -9.36 -1.27 1.70
N HIS A 223 -9.26 -2.58 1.52
CA HIS A 223 -8.18 -3.22 0.74
C HIS A 223 -8.67 -3.81 -0.58
N GLU A 224 -9.96 -4.14 -0.66
CA GLU A 224 -10.57 -4.72 -1.87
C GLU A 224 -10.79 -3.61 -2.91
N PRO A 225 -10.19 -3.70 -4.11
CA PRO A 225 -10.27 -2.64 -5.12
C PRO A 225 -11.70 -2.30 -5.55
N ASP A 226 -12.61 -3.27 -5.56
CA ASP A 226 -13.99 -3.03 -5.99
C ASP A 226 -14.80 -2.26 -4.94
N THR A 227 -14.59 -2.54 -3.66
CA THR A 227 -15.19 -1.79 -2.56
C THR A 227 -14.66 -0.37 -2.49
N GLN A 228 -13.34 -0.19 -2.66
CA GLN A 228 -12.72 1.14 -2.77
C GLN A 228 -13.32 1.95 -3.92
N LYS A 229 -13.48 1.33 -5.11
CA LYS A 229 -14.11 1.98 -6.27
C LYS A 229 -15.56 2.36 -5.98
N SER A 230 -16.33 1.49 -5.32
CA SER A 230 -17.73 1.77 -4.97
C SER A 230 -17.84 2.97 -4.02
N LEU A 231 -17.01 3.04 -2.97
CA LEU A 231 -16.95 4.17 -2.06
C LEU A 231 -16.53 5.47 -2.76
N LEU A 232 -15.53 5.42 -3.63
CA LEU A 232 -15.11 6.59 -4.42
C LEU A 232 -16.16 7.02 -5.45
N ARG A 233 -16.95 6.09 -6.01
CA ARG A 233 -18.10 6.42 -6.85
C ARG A 233 -19.19 7.13 -6.04
N ALA A 234 -19.51 6.66 -4.84
CA ALA A 234 -20.45 7.31 -3.94
C ALA A 234 -19.99 8.74 -3.56
N ALA A 235 -18.72 8.92 -3.23
CA ALA A 235 -18.13 10.25 -3.00
C ALA A 235 -18.19 11.13 -4.26
N SER A 236 -17.93 10.55 -5.45
CA SER A 236 -18.01 11.27 -6.72
C SER A 236 -19.45 11.62 -7.12
N PHE A 237 -20.44 10.87 -6.66
CA PHE A 237 -21.85 11.18 -6.81
C PHE A 237 -22.26 12.32 -5.88
N GLY A 238 -21.90 12.23 -4.59
CA GLY A 238 -22.23 13.25 -3.59
C GLY A 238 -21.62 14.62 -3.87
N LYS A 239 -20.37 14.68 -4.36
CA LYS A 239 -19.69 15.96 -4.67
C LYS A 239 -20.41 16.80 -5.74
N CYS A 240 -21.19 16.18 -6.63
CA CYS A 240 -21.94 16.88 -7.68
C CYS A 240 -23.02 17.81 -7.12
N PHE A 241 -23.44 17.58 -5.87
CA PHE A 241 -24.50 18.34 -5.21
C PHE A 241 -23.96 19.35 -4.18
N ILE A 242 -22.64 19.59 -4.16
CA ILE A 242 -21.97 20.55 -3.29
C ILE A 242 -21.45 21.71 -4.15
N ASP A 243 -21.88 22.93 -3.86
CA ASP A 243 -21.57 24.12 -4.70
C ASP A 243 -20.07 24.47 -4.78
N LYS A 244 -19.30 24.17 -3.73
CA LYS A 244 -17.86 24.49 -3.62
C LYS A 244 -17.08 23.36 -2.95
N PHE A 245 -17.03 22.20 -3.61
CA PHE A 245 -16.26 21.07 -3.10
C PHE A 245 -14.76 21.21 -3.44
N PRO A 246 -13.84 21.11 -2.45
CA PRO A 246 -12.39 21.09 -2.71
C PRO A 246 -11.95 19.74 -3.31
N PRO A 247 -11.49 19.69 -4.57
CA PRO A 247 -11.15 18.42 -5.25
C PRO A 247 -9.88 17.75 -4.70
N GLU A 248 -9.03 18.48 -3.97
CA GLU A 248 -7.68 18.05 -3.60
C GLU A 248 -7.69 16.76 -2.77
N GLY A 249 -8.58 16.67 -1.78
CA GLY A 249 -8.68 15.48 -0.91
C GLY A 249 -9.13 14.23 -1.66
N PHE A 250 -10.11 14.38 -2.57
CA PHE A 250 -10.62 13.28 -3.38
C PHE A 250 -9.57 12.77 -4.38
N VAL A 251 -8.93 13.69 -5.11
CA VAL A 251 -7.89 13.35 -6.10
C VAL A 251 -6.70 12.69 -5.41
N ARG A 252 -6.26 13.23 -4.28
CA ARG A 252 -5.14 12.66 -3.50
C ARG A 252 -5.46 11.24 -3.03
N MET A 253 -6.66 10.99 -2.50
CA MET A 253 -7.06 9.63 -2.10
C MET A 253 -7.03 8.65 -3.29
N CYS A 254 -7.50 9.07 -4.47
CA CYS A 254 -7.48 8.24 -5.66
C CYS A 254 -6.04 7.91 -6.11
N GLN A 255 -5.14 8.89 -6.04
CA GLN A 255 -3.72 8.71 -6.33
C GLN A 255 -3.06 7.75 -5.33
N ASP A 256 -3.28 8.00 -4.04
CA ASP A 256 -2.72 7.20 -2.95
C ASP A 256 -3.19 5.74 -3.04
N LEU A 257 -4.49 5.50 -3.26
CA LEU A 257 -5.03 4.15 -3.41
C LEU A 257 -4.49 3.41 -4.64
N ARG A 258 -4.24 4.11 -5.76
CA ARG A 258 -3.60 3.48 -6.93
C ARG A 258 -2.19 2.99 -6.60
N VAL A 259 -1.38 3.83 -5.97
CA VAL A 259 -0.01 3.47 -5.56
C VAL A 259 -0.07 2.33 -4.54
N LEU A 260 -0.95 2.44 -3.56
CA LEU A 260 -1.10 1.49 -2.47
C LEU A 260 -1.57 0.12 -2.96
N ASN A 261 -2.52 0.07 -3.91
CA ASN A 261 -2.95 -1.19 -4.52
C ASN A 261 -1.84 -1.80 -5.39
N ALA A 262 -1.09 -0.99 -6.13
CA ALA A 262 0.01 -1.49 -6.95
C ALA A 262 1.12 -2.15 -6.13
N ILE A 263 1.43 -1.61 -4.94
CA ILE A 263 2.44 -2.20 -4.04
C ILE A 263 1.91 -3.36 -3.20
N ARG A 264 0.59 -3.42 -2.98
CA ARG A 264 -0.10 -4.53 -2.32
C ARG A 264 -0.30 -5.73 -3.23
N ASP A 265 -0.17 -5.57 -4.54
CA ASP A 265 -0.26 -6.67 -5.49
C ASP A 265 0.66 -7.82 -5.04
N TYR A 266 0.15 -9.04 -5.13
CA TYR A 266 0.81 -10.24 -4.63
C TYR A 266 2.18 -10.49 -5.28
N GLN A 267 2.42 -9.98 -6.48
CA GLN A 267 3.74 -10.04 -7.14
C GLN A 267 4.77 -9.10 -6.50
N ILE A 268 4.31 -8.03 -5.84
CA ILE A 268 5.15 -7.01 -5.19
C ILE A 268 5.30 -7.31 -3.69
N GLY A 269 4.20 -7.67 -3.02
CA GLY A 269 4.20 -8.16 -1.65
C GLY A 269 4.67 -7.13 -0.63
N ILE A 270 4.23 -5.87 -0.75
CA ILE A 270 4.45 -4.83 0.26
C ILE A 270 3.12 -4.55 0.98
N PRO A 271 2.84 -5.25 2.09
CA PRO A 271 1.61 -5.11 2.84
C PRO A 271 1.59 -3.82 3.66
N LEU A 272 1.27 -2.68 3.03
CA LEU A 272 1.12 -1.39 3.73
C LEU A 272 -0.35 -1.04 3.97
N THR A 273 -0.66 -0.52 5.15
CA THR A 273 -1.94 0.15 5.43
C THR A 273 -1.90 1.58 4.89
N PHE A 274 -3.06 2.21 4.72
CA PHE A 274 -3.13 3.60 4.33
C PHE A 274 -2.52 4.55 5.37
N THR A 275 -2.71 4.26 6.66
CA THR A 275 -2.10 5.03 7.75
C THR A 275 -0.57 4.93 7.75
N GLN A 276 -0.03 3.73 7.52
CA GLN A 276 1.41 3.54 7.37
C GLN A 276 1.92 4.24 6.12
N TYR A 277 1.22 4.13 4.99
CA TYR A 277 1.57 4.81 3.74
C TYR A 277 1.67 6.33 3.93
N LYS A 278 0.71 6.94 4.62
CA LYS A 278 0.74 8.38 4.96
C LYS A 278 1.93 8.78 5.83
N ARG A 279 2.34 7.92 6.78
CA ARG A 279 3.47 8.19 7.68
C ARG A 279 4.83 7.94 7.03
N LEU A 280 4.90 7.00 6.09
CA LEU A 280 6.16 6.55 5.50
C LEU A 280 6.81 7.60 4.59
N THR A 281 6.01 8.50 4.00
CA THR A 281 6.37 9.35 2.85
C THR A 281 6.64 8.57 1.57
N ILE A 282 6.47 9.24 0.42
CA ILE A 282 6.66 8.63 -0.89
C ILE A 282 8.13 8.30 -1.17
N GLU A 283 9.06 9.12 -0.69
CA GLU A 283 10.50 8.94 -0.90
C GLU A 283 10.99 7.63 -0.28
N VAL A 284 10.60 7.35 0.96
CA VAL A 284 10.98 6.11 1.65
C VAL A 284 10.31 4.89 0.99
N LEU A 285 9.10 5.05 0.45
CA LEU A 285 8.46 3.98 -0.34
C LEU A 285 9.30 3.67 -1.59
N LEU A 286 9.71 4.70 -2.32
CA LEU A 286 10.55 4.55 -3.52
C LEU A 286 11.90 3.90 -3.17
N ASP A 287 12.54 4.32 -2.08
CA ASP A 287 13.78 3.71 -1.60
C ASP A 287 13.61 2.22 -1.29
N ARG A 288 12.50 1.83 -0.66
CA ARG A 288 12.19 0.41 -0.40
C ARG A 288 11.98 -0.38 -1.69
N LEU A 289 11.31 0.19 -2.69
CA LEU A 289 11.12 -0.44 -4.00
C LEU A 289 12.46 -0.62 -4.72
N VAL A 290 13.32 0.41 -4.68
CA VAL A 290 14.66 0.41 -5.25
C VAL A 290 15.55 -0.65 -4.59
N LEU A 291 15.55 -0.75 -3.26
CA LEU A 291 16.29 -1.78 -2.53
C LEU A 291 15.81 -3.21 -2.86
N ARG A 292 14.51 -3.37 -3.13
CA ARG A 292 13.92 -4.63 -3.63
C ARG A 292 14.13 -4.86 -5.13
N ARG A 293 14.80 -3.93 -5.84
CA ARG A 293 15.07 -3.97 -7.29
C ARG A 293 13.83 -3.89 -8.17
N LEU A 294 12.74 -3.33 -7.64
CA LEU A 294 11.47 -3.11 -8.35
C LEU A 294 11.50 -1.77 -9.11
N TYR A 295 12.55 -1.55 -9.92
CA TYR A 295 12.78 -0.30 -10.64
C TYR A 295 11.62 0.11 -11.56
N PRO A 296 11.04 -0.79 -12.39
CA PRO A 296 9.96 -0.40 -13.30
C PRO A 296 8.72 0.14 -12.56
N LEU A 297 8.37 -0.46 -11.42
CA LEU A 297 7.26 0.01 -10.61
C LEU A 297 7.56 1.36 -9.97
N ALA A 298 8.78 1.53 -9.43
CA ALA A 298 9.20 2.80 -8.82
C ALA A 298 9.18 3.97 -9.83
N ILE A 299 9.65 3.73 -11.07
CA ILE A 299 9.62 4.73 -12.15
C ILE A 299 8.17 5.10 -12.50
N ARG A 300 7.30 4.10 -12.71
CA ARG A 300 5.88 4.34 -13.01
C ARG A 300 5.17 5.13 -11.92
N ILE A 301 5.50 4.89 -10.64
CA ILE A 301 4.95 5.65 -9.51
C ILE A 301 5.45 7.11 -9.56
N CYS A 302 6.73 7.34 -9.84
CA CYS A 302 7.29 8.70 -9.96
C CYS A 302 6.64 9.51 -11.08
N GLU A 303 6.49 8.91 -12.26
CA GLU A 303 5.82 9.51 -13.41
C GLU A 303 4.35 9.83 -13.09
N TYR A 304 3.66 8.88 -12.43
CA TYR A 304 2.26 9.03 -12.06
C TYR A 304 2.03 10.17 -11.06
N LEU A 305 2.89 10.29 -10.06
CA LEU A 305 2.84 11.35 -9.05
C LEU A 305 3.46 12.66 -9.52
N ARG A 306 4.05 12.69 -10.73
CA ARG A 306 4.74 13.85 -11.31
C ARG A 306 5.80 14.42 -10.36
N LEU A 307 6.58 13.55 -9.74
CA LEU A 307 7.71 13.97 -8.91
C LEU A 307 8.75 14.68 -9.78
N SER A 308 9.50 15.62 -9.18
CA SER A 308 10.58 16.31 -9.89
C SER A 308 11.58 15.29 -10.43
N GLU A 309 12.13 15.53 -11.63
CA GLU A 309 13.03 14.58 -12.30
C GLU A 309 14.24 14.21 -11.41
N ILE A 310 14.76 15.21 -10.68
CA ILE A 310 15.90 15.08 -9.78
C ILE A 310 15.58 14.20 -8.56
N GLN A 311 14.37 14.31 -7.98
CA GLN A 311 13.98 13.53 -6.79
C GLN A 311 13.30 12.20 -7.14
N GLY A 312 12.82 12.05 -8.38
CA GLY A 312 12.08 10.88 -8.85
C GLY A 312 12.92 9.94 -9.71
N VAL A 313 12.75 10.04 -11.03
CA VAL A 313 13.26 9.05 -11.99
C VAL A 313 14.78 9.02 -12.05
N SER A 314 15.44 10.19 -12.06
CA SER A 314 16.90 10.27 -12.21
C SER A 314 17.63 9.58 -11.06
N ARG A 315 17.17 9.76 -9.81
CA ARG A 315 17.70 9.07 -8.64
C ARG A 315 17.53 7.55 -8.73
N ILE A 316 16.37 7.07 -9.16
CA ILE A 316 16.09 5.64 -9.30
C ILE A 316 16.99 5.02 -10.37
N LEU A 317 17.18 5.70 -11.49
CA LEU A 317 18.04 5.26 -12.58
C LEU A 317 19.52 5.27 -12.19
N ALA A 318 19.98 6.27 -11.44
CA ALA A 318 21.33 6.28 -10.89
C ALA A 318 21.58 5.07 -9.97
N HIS A 319 20.64 4.75 -9.08
CA HIS A 319 20.75 3.55 -8.24
C HIS A 319 20.72 2.26 -9.07
N TRP A 320 19.86 2.18 -10.09
CA TRP A 320 19.82 1.06 -11.02
C TRP A 320 21.16 0.87 -11.74
N ALA A 321 21.78 1.96 -12.22
CA ALA A 321 23.07 1.91 -12.90
C ALA A 321 24.18 1.45 -11.94
N CYS A 322 24.23 1.99 -10.72
CA CYS A 322 25.14 1.54 -9.66
C CYS A 322 24.98 0.06 -9.33
N TYR A 323 23.75 -0.46 -9.35
CA TYR A 323 23.47 -1.88 -9.19
C TYR A 323 23.92 -2.70 -10.41
N LYS A 324 23.68 -2.20 -11.63
CA LYS A 324 24.06 -2.86 -12.88
C LYS A 324 25.58 -3.03 -13.00
N VAL A 325 26.33 -2.00 -12.62
CA VAL A 325 27.80 -2.00 -12.58
C VAL A 325 28.39 -3.11 -11.69
N GLN A 326 27.69 -3.47 -10.61
CA GLN A 326 28.14 -4.51 -9.67
C GLN A 326 28.00 -5.95 -10.23
N GLN A 327 27.31 -6.14 -11.36
CA GLN A 327 27.02 -7.46 -11.94
C GLN A 327 28.23 -8.07 -12.66
N LYS A 328 29.03 -8.87 -11.95
CA LYS A 328 30.27 -9.50 -12.46
C LYS A 328 30.07 -10.58 -13.53
N ASP A 329 28.83 -11.03 -13.74
CA ASP A 329 28.45 -12.06 -14.70
C ASP A 329 28.38 -11.59 -16.16
N LYS A 330 28.45 -10.28 -16.40
CA LYS A 330 28.32 -9.67 -17.74
C LYS A 330 29.59 -8.96 -18.16
N SER A 331 29.81 -8.86 -19.47
CA SER A 331 30.93 -8.12 -20.03
C SER A 331 30.81 -6.63 -19.73
N ASP A 332 31.94 -5.96 -19.57
CA ASP A 332 31.99 -4.53 -19.29
C ASP A 332 31.41 -3.70 -20.46
N GLU A 333 31.46 -4.21 -21.70
CA GLU A 333 30.86 -3.59 -22.88
C GLU A 333 29.34 -3.61 -22.86
N GLU A 334 28.75 -4.77 -22.59
CA GLU A 334 27.30 -4.91 -22.52
C GLU A 334 26.72 -4.05 -21.39
N VAL A 335 27.43 -3.97 -20.26
CA VAL A 335 27.00 -3.15 -19.12
C VAL A 335 27.06 -1.67 -19.48
N ALA A 336 28.17 -1.19 -20.07
CA ALA A 336 28.32 0.20 -20.48
C ALA A 336 27.24 0.60 -21.52
N HIS A 337 27.03 -0.23 -22.54
CA HIS A 337 26.04 0.03 -23.57
C HIS A 337 24.61 0.05 -23.02
N ALA A 338 24.25 -0.90 -22.16
CA ALA A 338 22.92 -0.96 -21.55
C ALA A 338 22.64 0.24 -20.63
N ILE A 339 23.66 0.72 -19.91
CA ILE A 339 23.58 1.90 -19.05
C ILE A 339 23.37 3.14 -19.92
N ASN A 340 24.20 3.34 -20.95
CA ASN A 340 24.09 4.49 -21.85
C ASN A 340 22.75 4.52 -22.61
N GLN A 341 22.25 3.36 -23.08
CA GLN A 341 20.96 3.27 -23.76
C GLN A 341 19.78 3.71 -22.86
N LYS A 342 19.89 3.55 -21.54
CA LYS A 342 18.82 3.91 -20.60
C LYS A 342 18.97 5.29 -20.00
N LEU A 343 20.20 5.76 -19.82
CA LEU A 343 20.51 7.04 -19.19
C LEU A 343 20.74 8.17 -20.20
N GLY A 344 21.13 7.85 -21.44
CA GLY A 344 21.58 8.83 -22.44
C GLY A 344 20.55 9.92 -22.74
N ASP A 345 19.26 9.59 -22.65
CA ASP A 345 18.16 10.53 -22.90
C ASP A 345 17.64 11.22 -21.63
N THR A 346 18.16 10.86 -20.44
CA THR A 346 17.64 11.36 -19.16
C THR A 346 18.50 12.50 -18.60
N PRO A 347 17.97 13.73 -18.50
CA PRO A 347 18.72 14.86 -17.94
C PRO A 347 18.97 14.70 -16.44
N GLY A 348 20.11 15.23 -15.98
CA GLY A 348 20.43 15.35 -14.55
C GLY A 348 21.10 14.14 -13.90
N ILE A 349 21.49 13.11 -14.67
CA ILE A 349 22.28 11.99 -14.15
C ILE A 349 23.74 12.19 -14.52
N SER A 350 24.64 12.13 -13.53
CA SER A 350 26.07 12.17 -13.77
C SER A 350 26.65 10.75 -13.91
N TYR A 351 27.31 10.51 -15.03
CA TYR A 351 28.05 9.28 -15.29
C TYR A 351 29.30 9.17 -14.41
N SER A 352 29.85 10.29 -13.93
CA SER A 352 31.02 10.30 -13.03
C SER A 352 30.76 9.53 -11.72
N GLU A 353 29.59 9.70 -11.10
CA GLU A 353 29.20 8.97 -9.88
C GLU A 353 29.11 7.46 -10.13
N ILE A 354 28.50 7.07 -11.26
CA ILE A 354 28.33 5.67 -11.67
C ILE A 354 29.70 5.05 -11.98
N ALA A 355 30.58 5.79 -12.65
CA ALA A 355 31.94 5.38 -12.96
C ALA A 355 32.81 5.23 -11.71
N SER A 356 32.67 6.12 -10.72
CA SER A 356 33.35 5.96 -9.43
C SER A 356 32.91 4.66 -8.75
N ARG A 357 31.60 4.35 -8.78
CA ARG A 357 31.10 3.09 -8.24
C ARG A 357 31.64 1.87 -8.98
N ALA A 358 31.83 1.96 -10.30
CA ALA A 358 32.45 0.90 -11.10
C ALA A 358 33.91 0.66 -10.72
N TYR A 359 34.66 1.75 -10.51
CA TYR A 359 36.03 1.68 -10.04
C TYR A 359 36.13 1.06 -8.64
N ASP A 360 35.26 1.46 -7.71
CA ASP A 360 35.22 0.88 -6.35
C ASP A 360 34.89 -0.63 -6.38
N CYS A 361 34.17 -1.10 -7.40
CA CYS A 361 33.90 -2.51 -7.62
C CYS A 361 35.05 -3.28 -8.30
N GLY A 362 36.16 -2.61 -8.60
CA GLY A 362 37.34 -3.15 -9.29
C GLY A 362 37.21 -3.23 -10.82
N ARG A 363 36.13 -2.69 -11.40
CA ARG A 363 35.86 -2.74 -12.84
C ARG A 363 36.39 -1.49 -13.53
N THR A 364 37.72 -1.40 -13.59
CA THR A 364 38.42 -0.21 -14.10
C THR A 364 38.10 0.08 -15.57
N GLU A 365 38.02 -0.94 -16.42
CA GLU A 365 37.72 -0.76 -17.85
C GLU A 365 36.28 -0.29 -18.08
N LEU A 366 35.30 -0.85 -17.33
CA LEU A 366 33.93 -0.35 -17.33
C LEU A 366 33.84 1.12 -16.89
N ALA A 367 34.58 1.49 -15.84
CA ALA A 367 34.59 2.87 -15.34
C ALA A 367 35.13 3.85 -16.38
N ILE A 368 36.16 3.48 -17.15
CA ILE A 368 36.67 4.31 -18.26
C ILE A 368 35.61 4.48 -19.35
N LYS A 369 34.96 3.39 -19.78
CA LYS A 369 33.90 3.44 -20.80
C LYS A 369 32.70 4.28 -20.38
N LEU A 370 32.31 4.20 -19.11
CA LEU A 370 31.21 5.03 -18.59
C LEU A 370 31.56 6.51 -18.55
N LEU A 371 32.83 6.85 -18.27
CA LEU A 371 33.30 8.23 -18.28
C LEU A 371 33.28 8.85 -19.69
N GLU A 372 33.46 8.07 -20.75
CA GLU A 372 33.37 8.57 -22.13
C GLU A 372 31.99 9.15 -22.48
N TYR A 373 30.94 8.73 -21.76
CA TYR A 373 29.57 9.26 -21.92
C TYR A 373 29.30 10.52 -21.07
N GLU A 374 30.21 10.91 -20.17
CA GLU A 374 30.06 12.12 -19.37
C GLU A 374 30.37 13.36 -20.23
N PRO A 375 29.43 14.31 -20.42
CA PRO A 375 29.69 15.52 -21.21
C PRO A 375 30.63 16.52 -20.51
N ARG A 376 30.79 16.43 -19.19
CA ARG A 376 31.57 17.38 -18.38
C ARG A 376 33.02 16.90 -18.20
N SER A 377 33.95 17.53 -18.91
CA SER A 377 35.39 17.27 -18.78
C SER A 377 35.92 17.46 -17.34
N GLY A 378 35.39 18.43 -16.61
CA GLY A 378 35.76 18.70 -15.21
C GLY A 378 35.45 17.57 -14.23
N GLU A 379 34.51 16.68 -14.56
CA GLU A 379 34.21 15.48 -13.76
C GLU A 379 34.98 14.25 -14.28
N GLN A 380 35.35 14.24 -15.56
CA GLN A 380 36.10 13.15 -16.18
C GLN A 380 37.56 13.11 -15.72
N VAL A 381 38.28 14.24 -15.83
CA VAL A 381 39.73 14.30 -15.62
C VAL A 381 40.14 13.92 -14.19
N PRO A 382 39.49 14.43 -13.12
CA PRO A 382 39.83 14.03 -11.75
C PRO A 382 39.63 12.54 -11.49
N LEU A 383 38.58 11.94 -12.05
CA LEU A 383 38.33 10.51 -11.89
C LEU A 383 39.35 9.66 -12.66
N LEU A 384 39.73 10.06 -13.88
CA LEU A 384 40.81 9.39 -14.63
C LEU A 384 42.17 9.44 -13.90
N LEU A 385 42.47 10.56 -13.23
CA LEU A 385 43.66 10.67 -12.38
C LEU A 385 43.58 9.74 -11.17
N LYS A 386 42.43 9.67 -10.48
CA LYS A 386 42.19 8.72 -9.37
C LYS A 386 42.38 7.27 -9.82
N MET A 387 42.00 6.95 -11.07
CA MET A 387 42.18 5.63 -11.69
C MET A 387 43.60 5.37 -12.22
N LYS A 388 44.56 6.27 -11.99
CA LYS A 388 45.96 6.21 -12.45
C LYS A 388 46.12 6.17 -13.98
N ARG A 389 45.17 6.74 -14.72
CA ARG A 389 45.19 6.83 -16.19
C ARG A 389 45.66 8.22 -16.65
N SER A 390 46.83 8.66 -16.19
CA SER A 390 47.36 10.01 -16.43
C SER A 390 47.46 10.39 -17.91
N LYS A 391 47.79 9.44 -18.78
CA LYS A 391 47.86 9.69 -20.23
C LYS A 391 46.49 10.02 -20.83
N LEU A 392 45.45 9.29 -20.42
CA LEU A 392 44.06 9.52 -20.88
C LEU A 392 43.47 10.78 -20.25
N ALA A 393 43.80 11.06 -18.98
CA ALA A 393 43.40 12.29 -18.31
C ALA A 393 43.97 13.51 -19.03
N LEU A 394 45.26 13.49 -19.39
CA LEU A 394 45.92 14.57 -20.12
C LEU A 394 45.31 14.79 -21.51
N SER A 395 45.04 13.72 -22.26
CA SER A 395 44.39 13.88 -23.58
C SER A 395 43.00 14.50 -23.45
N LYS A 396 42.22 14.10 -22.43
CA LYS A 396 40.88 14.65 -22.19
C LYS A 396 40.90 16.10 -21.69
N ALA A 397 41.88 16.48 -20.89
CA ALA A 397 42.09 17.87 -20.49
C ALA A 397 42.39 18.76 -21.70
N ILE A 398 43.32 18.32 -22.57
CA ILE A 398 43.66 19.03 -23.82
C ILE A 398 42.43 19.15 -24.74
N GLU A 399 41.66 18.08 -24.91
CA GLU A 399 40.41 18.10 -25.72
C GLU A 399 39.36 19.06 -25.17
N SER A 400 39.33 19.27 -23.85
CA SER A 400 38.36 20.16 -23.21
C SER A 400 38.66 21.65 -23.39
N GLY A 401 39.92 22.00 -23.65
CA GLY A 401 40.38 23.39 -23.80
C GLY A 401 40.31 24.23 -22.52
N ASP A 402 40.02 23.61 -21.37
CA ASP A 402 40.04 24.26 -20.07
C ASP A 402 41.49 24.33 -19.56
N THR A 403 41.99 25.54 -19.29
CA THR A 403 43.36 25.77 -18.85
C THR A 403 43.59 25.41 -17.38
N ASP A 404 42.51 25.28 -16.61
CA ASP A 404 42.58 24.96 -15.17
C ASP A 404 42.62 23.44 -14.90
N LEU A 405 42.18 22.61 -15.87
CA LEU A 405 42.20 21.13 -15.85
C LEU A 405 43.51 20.55 -16.40
#